data_AF-A0A519VWF8-F1
#
_entry.id   AF-A0A519VWF8-F1
#
_cell.length_a   1.000
_cell.length_b   1.000
_cell.length_c   1.000
_cell.angle_alpha   90.00
_cell.angle_beta   90.00
_cell.angle_gamma   90.00
#
_symmetry.space_group_name_H-M   'P 1'
#
loop_
_entity.id
_entity.type
_entity.pdbx_description
1 polymer ?
#
loop_
_entity_poly.entity_id
_entity_poly.type
_entity_poly.pdbx_seq_one_letter_code
_entity_poly.pdbx_strand_id
1 'polypeptide(L)'
;GPGMGPIGVAAHLVKYLPGHAVVDINNEKSIPAVSSAPWGSASILIISHAYIAMMGGEGLTDATRYAILNANYMKARLEKHYPVLYSGAQGRCAHEMILDCRGFKNFGIEVVDIAKRLMDYGFHAPTVSFPVAGTLMVEPTESEPKHELDRFCDALIAIRHEITEVENGSLDKVDNPLKNAPHTSAVVTANEWAHGYSRQTAAFPLPYVAAYKFWPSVGRVNDSHGDRALICACPPIESYMETEMLAYP
;
A
#
# COMPACT_ATOMS: atom_id res chain seq x y z
N GLY A 1 9.73 8.51 -5.61
CA GLY A 1 10.72 9.58 -5.35
C GLY A 1 10.32 10.81 -6.14
N PRO A 2 10.64 12.03 -5.68
CA PRO A 2 11.79 12.38 -4.83
C PRO A 2 11.50 12.30 -3.31
N GLY A 3 12.55 12.44 -2.50
CA GLY A 3 12.49 12.52 -1.04
C GLY A 3 13.72 13.24 -0.47
N MET A 4 13.65 13.68 0.78
CA MET A 4 14.75 14.29 1.53
C MET A 4 14.89 13.61 2.90
N GLY A 5 16.12 13.26 3.28
CA GLY A 5 16.43 12.65 4.57
C GLY A 5 17.40 13.49 5.39
N PRO A 6 17.01 14.68 5.88
CA PRO A 6 17.88 15.50 6.71
C PRO A 6 18.19 14.79 8.03
N ILE A 7 19.42 14.94 8.52
CA ILE A 7 19.86 14.38 9.80
C ILE A 7 19.93 15.48 10.87
N GLY A 8 19.31 15.23 12.02
CA GLY A 8 19.58 15.97 13.25
C GLY A 8 20.66 15.23 14.05
N VAL A 9 21.69 15.93 14.51
CA VAL A 9 22.80 15.33 15.28
C VAL A 9 23.00 16.05 16.60
N ALA A 10 23.48 15.32 17.61
CA ALA A 10 23.92 15.92 18.87
C ALA A 10 25.14 16.84 18.64
N ALA A 11 25.31 17.84 19.51
CA ALA A 11 26.31 18.91 19.32
C ALA A 11 27.74 18.41 19.06
N HIS A 12 28.17 17.35 19.75
CA HIS A 12 29.53 16.78 19.59
C HIS A 12 29.79 16.14 18.21
N LEU A 13 28.74 15.90 17.42
CA LEU A 13 28.81 15.34 16.07
C LEU A 13 28.80 16.39 14.95
N VAL A 14 28.47 17.65 15.26
CA VAL A 14 28.29 18.73 14.26
C VAL A 14 29.53 18.91 13.38
N LYS A 15 30.74 18.84 13.96
CA LYS A 15 32.00 18.98 13.22
C LYS A 15 32.28 17.88 12.20
N TYR A 16 31.53 16.78 12.24
CA TYR A 16 31.65 15.65 11.32
C TYR A 16 30.54 15.62 10.26
N LEU A 17 29.65 16.62 10.22
CA LEU A 17 28.60 16.68 9.20
C LEU A 17 29.20 16.72 7.77
N PRO A 18 28.49 16.21 6.76
CA PRO A 18 28.95 16.22 5.38
C PRO A 18 29.33 17.62 4.89
N GLY A 19 30.52 17.73 4.31
CA GLY A 19 30.99 18.92 3.60
C GLY A 19 30.60 18.90 2.11
N HIS A 20 31.12 19.86 1.34
CA HIS A 20 30.95 19.89 -0.12
C HIS A 20 32.15 20.53 -0.82
N ALA A 21 32.52 20.01 -2.00
CA ALA A 21 33.73 20.41 -2.71
C ALA A 21 33.61 21.74 -3.48
N VAL A 22 32.38 22.12 -3.88
CA VAL A 22 32.11 23.30 -4.71
C VAL A 22 31.57 24.49 -3.90
N VAL A 23 30.79 24.22 -2.86
CA VAL A 23 30.17 25.24 -2.00
C VAL A 23 30.72 24.99 -0.61
N ASP A 24 31.39 25.97 -0.03
CA ASP A 24 32.06 25.79 1.25
C ASP A 24 31.05 25.77 2.41
N ILE A 25 30.58 24.56 2.72
CA ILE A 25 29.82 24.22 3.93
C ILE A 25 30.65 23.34 4.87
N ASN A 26 31.95 23.23 4.61
CA ASN A 26 32.84 22.35 5.37
C ASN A 26 33.03 22.91 6.79
N ASN A 27 33.19 22.00 7.74
CA ASN A 27 33.56 22.27 9.11
C ASN A 27 34.84 21.50 9.45
N GLU A 28 35.44 21.78 10.61
CA GLU A 28 36.75 21.27 11.07
C GLU A 28 37.10 19.84 10.61
N LYS A 29 36.14 18.91 10.75
CA LYS A 29 36.31 17.49 10.47
C LYS A 29 35.20 16.92 9.58
N SER A 30 34.65 17.75 8.69
CA SER A 30 33.58 17.33 7.80
C SER A 30 33.94 16.07 7.03
N ILE A 31 33.01 15.13 6.96
CA ILE A 31 33.13 13.97 6.06
C ILE A 31 32.90 14.42 4.61
N PRO A 32 33.33 13.63 3.61
CA PRO A 32 33.06 13.92 2.20
C PRO A 32 31.57 14.11 1.89
N ALA A 33 31.28 14.80 0.79
CA ALA A 33 29.92 15.00 0.31
C ALA A 33 29.20 13.67 0.08
N VAL A 34 27.98 13.56 0.61
CA VAL A 34 27.09 12.39 0.43
C VAL A 34 26.03 12.61 -0.65
N SER A 35 26.02 13.78 -1.28
CA SER A 35 25.10 14.18 -2.33
C SER A 35 25.81 15.12 -3.31
N SER A 36 25.39 15.12 -4.57
CA SER A 36 26.02 15.91 -5.64
C SER A 36 25.82 17.42 -5.51
N ALA A 37 24.74 17.84 -4.83
CA ALA A 37 24.48 19.22 -4.47
C ALA A 37 24.55 19.38 -2.94
N PRO A 38 25.04 20.52 -2.42
CA PRO A 38 25.31 20.73 -0.99
C PRO A 38 24.10 20.56 -0.07
N TRP A 39 22.89 20.80 -0.59
CA TRP A 39 21.62 20.62 0.14
C TRP A 39 20.67 19.64 -0.56
N GLY A 40 21.18 18.77 -1.43
CA GLY A 40 20.38 17.80 -2.18
C GLY A 40 19.31 18.49 -3.05
N SER A 41 18.08 17.97 -3.00
CA SER A 41 16.94 18.50 -3.74
C SER A 41 16.33 19.72 -3.02
N ALA A 42 17.08 20.82 -2.94
CA ALA A 42 16.70 21.98 -2.12
C ALA A 42 15.32 22.57 -2.45
N SER A 43 14.87 22.50 -3.70
CA SER A 43 13.59 23.05 -4.14
C SER A 43 12.37 22.41 -3.46
N ILE A 44 12.45 21.16 -3.00
CA ILE A 44 11.33 20.48 -2.32
C ILE A 44 11.32 20.70 -0.80
N LEU A 45 12.38 21.27 -0.21
CA LEU A 45 12.43 21.58 1.23
C LEU A 45 11.34 22.59 1.65
N ILE A 46 10.88 23.42 0.72
CA ILE A 46 9.80 24.38 0.96
C ILE A 46 8.48 23.70 1.33
N ILE A 47 8.26 22.44 0.94
CA ILE A 47 7.05 21.67 1.26
C ILE A 47 7.00 21.42 2.76
N SER A 48 8.05 20.82 3.33
CA SER A 48 8.14 20.56 4.77
C SER A 48 8.19 21.86 5.58
N HIS A 49 8.88 22.89 5.08
CA HIS A 49 8.91 24.21 5.72
C HIS A 49 7.51 24.82 5.80
N ALA A 50 6.76 24.84 4.70
CA ALA A 50 5.40 25.36 4.67
C ALA A 50 4.46 24.56 5.58
N TYR A 51 4.55 23.23 5.58
CA TYR A 51 3.79 22.37 6.49
C TYR A 51 4.02 22.75 7.96
N ILE A 52 5.28 22.82 8.40
CA ILE A 52 5.63 23.19 9.78
C ILE A 52 5.14 24.60 10.11
N ALA A 53 5.34 25.57 9.20
CA ALA A 53 4.96 26.96 9.41
C ALA A 53 3.44 27.17 9.51
N MET A 54 2.66 26.45 8.69
CA MET A 54 1.19 26.56 8.70
C MET A 54 0.55 25.81 9.87
N MET A 55 1.07 24.64 10.23
CA MET A 55 0.52 23.83 11.32
C MET A 55 0.83 24.42 12.70
N GLY A 56 2.03 25.00 12.85
CA GLY A 56 2.50 25.46 14.15
C GLY A 56 2.65 24.32 15.18
N GLY A 57 2.99 24.65 16.42
CA GLY A 57 3.23 23.64 17.46
C GLY A 57 1.98 22.85 17.84
N GLU A 58 0.83 23.52 17.91
CA GLU A 58 -0.46 22.89 18.24
C GLU A 58 -0.93 21.94 17.13
N GLY A 59 -0.94 22.42 15.88
CA GLY A 59 -1.36 21.59 14.74
C GLY A 59 -0.48 20.36 14.55
N LEU A 60 0.84 20.49 14.69
CA LEU A 60 1.76 19.34 14.62
C LEU A 60 1.51 18.32 15.74
N THR A 61 1.15 18.80 16.94
CA THR A 61 0.79 17.93 18.07
C THR A 61 -0.51 17.19 17.78
N ASP A 62 -1.52 17.88 17.26
CA ASP A 62 -2.83 17.28 16.96
C ASP A 62 -2.76 16.32 15.77
N ALA A 63 -1.99 16.63 14.72
CA ALA A 63 -1.71 15.70 13.64
C ALA A 63 -1.16 14.36 14.18
N THR A 64 -0.18 14.43 15.08
CA THR A 64 0.37 13.22 15.72
C THR A 64 -0.68 12.46 16.55
N ARG A 65 -1.52 13.18 17.32
CA ARG A 65 -2.60 12.56 18.10
C ARG A 65 -3.62 11.85 17.20
N TYR A 66 -4.01 12.47 16.09
CA TYR A 66 -4.98 11.92 15.16
C TYR A 66 -4.44 10.74 14.37
N ALA A 67 -3.17 10.74 13.96
CA ALA A 67 -2.56 9.57 13.34
C ALA A 67 -2.62 8.33 14.27
N ILE A 68 -2.28 8.50 15.56
CA ILE A 68 -2.36 7.43 16.57
C ILE A 68 -3.82 7.02 16.83
N LEU A 69 -4.74 7.99 16.91
CA LEU A 69 -6.16 7.73 17.10
C LEU A 69 -6.75 6.92 15.94
N ASN A 70 -6.49 7.33 14.70
CA ASN A 70 -6.98 6.67 13.49
C ASN A 70 -6.49 5.22 13.41
N ALA A 71 -5.21 4.98 13.68
CA ALA A 71 -4.64 3.62 13.71
C ALA A 71 -5.31 2.73 14.77
N ASN A 72 -5.46 3.23 16.00
CA ASN A 72 -6.11 2.48 17.08
C ASN A 72 -7.63 2.30 16.86
N TYR A 73 -8.29 3.25 16.18
CA TYR A 73 -9.67 3.12 15.76
C TYR A 73 -9.85 1.96 14.77
N MET A 74 -9.03 1.93 13.72
CA MET A 74 -9.06 0.83 12.74
C MET A 74 -8.69 -0.51 13.40
N LYS A 75 -7.71 -0.51 14.30
CA LYS A 75 -7.34 -1.69 15.10
C LYS A 75 -8.55 -2.26 15.83
N ALA A 76 -9.28 -1.44 16.58
CA ALA A 76 -10.45 -1.87 17.33
C ALA A 76 -11.56 -2.45 16.43
N ARG A 77 -11.69 -1.96 15.19
CA ARG A 77 -12.62 -2.53 14.21
C ARG A 77 -12.14 -3.87 13.63
N LEU A 78 -10.84 -4.05 13.45
CA LEU A 78 -10.27 -5.19 12.72
C LEU A 78 -9.78 -6.34 13.60
N GLU A 79 -9.49 -6.11 14.88
CA GLU A 79 -8.82 -7.10 15.75
C GLU A 79 -9.61 -8.39 16.00
N LYS A 80 -10.93 -8.39 15.78
CA LYS A 80 -11.77 -9.59 15.84
C LYS A 80 -11.75 -10.43 14.54
N HIS A 81 -11.30 -9.83 13.45
CA HIS A 81 -11.29 -10.43 12.11
C HIS A 81 -9.87 -10.85 11.70
N TYR A 82 -8.88 -10.04 12.09
CA TYR A 82 -7.46 -10.25 11.84
C TYR A 82 -6.70 -10.12 13.17
N PRO A 83 -5.88 -11.12 13.56
CA PRO A 83 -5.02 -10.97 14.72
C PRO A 83 -4.06 -9.78 14.54
N VAL A 84 -3.95 -8.93 15.55
CA VAL A 84 -2.98 -7.83 15.57
C VAL A 84 -1.67 -8.34 16.14
N LEU A 85 -0.60 -8.34 15.33
CA LEU A 85 0.63 -9.08 15.63
C LEU A 85 1.41 -8.49 16.83
N TYR A 86 1.47 -7.17 16.94
CA TYR A 86 2.16 -6.47 18.03
C TYR A 86 1.28 -5.40 18.64
N SER A 87 1.42 -5.20 19.95
CA SER A 87 0.75 -4.13 20.68
C SER A 87 1.63 -3.69 21.86
N GLY A 88 1.54 -2.41 22.23
CA GLY A 88 2.22 -1.88 23.39
C GLY A 88 1.66 -2.44 24.70
N ALA A 89 2.31 -2.11 25.82
CA ALA A 89 1.98 -2.65 27.15
C ALA A 89 0.52 -2.44 27.60
N GLN A 90 -0.15 -1.42 27.06
CA GLN A 90 -1.57 -1.11 27.34
C GLN A 90 -2.51 -1.54 26.18
N GLY A 91 -2.06 -2.43 25.30
CA GLY A 91 -2.87 -2.93 24.19
C GLY A 91 -3.13 -1.93 23.08
N ARG A 92 -2.36 -0.85 22.97
CA ARG A 92 -2.47 0.16 21.90
C ARG A 92 -1.30 0.04 20.92
N CYS A 93 -1.55 0.38 19.66
CA CYS A 93 -0.48 0.59 18.68
C CYS A 93 -0.11 2.09 18.60
N ALA A 94 0.92 2.42 17.83
CA ALA A 94 1.31 3.79 17.55
C ALA A 94 0.47 4.36 16.39
N HIS A 95 1.11 4.89 15.34
CA HIS A 95 0.45 5.41 14.14
C HIS A 95 0.14 4.33 13.08
N GLU A 96 0.56 3.09 13.32
CA GLU A 96 0.37 1.95 12.42
C GLU A 96 0.12 0.65 13.20
N MET A 97 -0.35 -0.39 12.51
CA MET A 97 -0.56 -1.74 13.07
C MET A 97 -0.22 -2.83 12.05
N ILE A 98 0.12 -4.03 12.54
CA ILE A 98 0.36 -5.21 11.70
C ILE A 98 -0.78 -6.21 11.88
N LEU A 99 -1.45 -6.55 10.78
CA LEU A 99 -2.46 -7.60 10.70
C LEU A 99 -1.79 -8.90 10.27
N ASP A 100 -1.92 -9.94 11.09
CA ASP A 100 -1.34 -11.25 10.83
C ASP A 100 -2.24 -12.07 9.90
N CYS A 101 -1.81 -12.21 8.64
CA CYS A 101 -2.54 -12.96 7.62
C CYS A 101 -1.98 -14.38 7.41
N ARG A 102 -0.93 -14.77 8.14
CA ARG A 102 -0.19 -16.02 7.87
C ARG A 102 -1.04 -17.27 8.05
N GLY A 103 -2.01 -17.22 8.97
CA GLY A 103 -2.93 -18.34 9.23
C GLY A 103 -3.79 -18.73 8.02
N PHE A 104 -4.08 -17.80 7.12
CA PHE A 104 -4.92 -18.04 5.94
C PHE A 104 -4.24 -18.93 4.89
N LYS A 105 -2.91 -19.07 4.95
CA LYS A 105 -2.13 -19.95 4.08
C LYS A 105 -2.56 -21.41 4.19
N ASN A 106 -3.05 -21.84 5.36
CA ASN A 106 -3.60 -23.19 5.56
C ASN A 106 -4.79 -23.50 4.64
N PHE A 107 -5.45 -22.46 4.13
CA PHE A 107 -6.59 -22.55 3.21
C PHE A 107 -6.21 -22.12 1.79
N GLY A 108 -4.90 -22.00 1.52
CA GLY A 108 -4.37 -21.61 0.23
C GLY A 108 -4.40 -20.11 -0.02
N ILE A 109 -4.83 -19.26 0.92
CA ILE A 109 -4.85 -17.80 0.75
C ILE A 109 -3.55 -17.18 1.26
N GLU A 110 -2.85 -16.46 0.40
CA GLU A 110 -1.62 -15.73 0.72
C GLU A 110 -1.92 -14.24 0.89
N VAL A 111 -1.03 -13.51 1.58
CA VAL A 111 -1.23 -12.07 1.82
C VAL A 111 -1.33 -11.24 0.53
N VAL A 112 -0.70 -11.70 -0.55
CA VAL A 112 -0.79 -11.06 -1.87
C VAL A 112 -2.20 -11.17 -2.45
N ASP A 113 -2.96 -12.23 -2.15
CA ASP A 113 -4.34 -12.37 -2.60
C ASP A 113 -5.22 -11.27 -1.99
N ILE A 114 -5.04 -11.00 -0.70
CA ILE A 114 -5.72 -9.90 0.02
C ILE A 114 -5.31 -8.55 -0.59
N ALA A 115 -4.02 -8.35 -0.84
CA ALA A 115 -3.50 -7.11 -1.42
C ALA A 115 -4.07 -6.83 -2.82
N LYS A 116 -4.17 -7.85 -3.68
CA LYS A 116 -4.79 -7.70 -5.00
C LYS A 116 -6.30 -7.54 -4.90
N ARG A 117 -6.95 -8.25 -3.98
CA ARG A 117 -8.40 -8.16 -3.79
C ARG A 117 -8.84 -6.77 -3.34
N LEU A 118 -8.06 -6.07 -2.51
CA LEU A 118 -8.31 -4.68 -2.13
C LEU A 118 -8.46 -3.73 -3.33
N MET A 119 -7.80 -4.02 -4.47
CA MET A 119 -7.95 -3.23 -5.70
C MET A 119 -9.38 -3.27 -6.24
N ASP A 120 -10.06 -4.41 -6.11
CA ASP A 120 -11.46 -4.55 -6.54
C ASP A 120 -12.42 -3.74 -5.65
N TYR A 121 -12.02 -3.51 -4.40
CA TYR A 121 -12.69 -2.64 -3.43
C TYR A 121 -12.26 -1.17 -3.58
N GLY A 122 -11.40 -0.82 -4.55
CA GLY A 122 -10.97 0.55 -4.81
C GLY A 122 -9.84 1.04 -3.91
N PHE A 123 -9.11 0.15 -3.25
CA PHE A 123 -8.00 0.50 -2.37
C PHE A 123 -6.65 0.01 -2.91
N HIS A 124 -5.63 0.86 -2.75
CA HIS A 124 -4.25 0.37 -2.79
C HIS A 124 -3.98 -0.48 -1.55
N ALA A 125 -3.22 -1.56 -1.70
CA ALA A 125 -2.85 -2.39 -0.57
C ALA A 125 -1.98 -1.60 0.44
N PRO A 126 -2.08 -1.88 1.75
CA PRO A 126 -1.11 -1.39 2.72
C PRO A 126 0.27 -2.04 2.48
N THR A 127 1.26 -1.76 3.32
CA THR A 127 2.58 -2.40 3.20
C THR A 127 2.44 -3.93 3.35
N VAL A 128 2.99 -4.69 2.40
CA VAL A 128 2.83 -6.15 2.32
C VAL A 128 4.14 -6.85 2.67
N SER A 129 4.08 -7.87 3.54
CA SER A 129 5.20 -8.76 3.89
C SER A 129 6.43 -8.08 4.52
N PHE A 130 6.28 -6.85 5.02
CA PHE A 130 7.31 -6.14 5.78
C PHE A 130 6.65 -5.40 6.96
N PRO A 131 7.28 -5.38 8.16
CA PRO A 131 8.56 -6.01 8.52
C PRO A 131 8.48 -7.54 8.71
N VAL A 132 7.27 -8.12 8.67
CA VAL A 132 7.06 -9.57 8.84
C VAL A 132 6.46 -10.16 7.56
N ALA A 133 7.10 -11.18 7.00
CA ALA A 133 6.62 -11.86 5.81
C ALA A 133 5.22 -12.45 6.01
N GLY A 134 4.34 -12.30 5.02
CA GLY A 134 2.97 -12.81 5.07
C GLY A 134 1.99 -11.97 5.89
N THR A 135 2.32 -10.71 6.19
CA THR A 135 1.48 -9.78 6.97
C THR A 135 1.16 -8.49 6.21
N LEU A 136 0.17 -7.74 6.70
CA LEU A 136 -0.15 -6.40 6.22
C LEU A 136 0.15 -5.38 7.32
N MET A 137 0.88 -4.31 6.99
CA MET A 137 1.15 -3.19 7.91
C MET A 137 0.40 -1.93 7.45
N VAL A 138 -0.57 -1.50 8.26
CA VAL A 138 -1.57 -0.47 7.95
C VAL A 138 -1.28 0.81 8.72
N GLU A 139 -1.12 1.92 8.00
CA GLU A 139 -0.93 3.27 8.52
C GLU A 139 -1.95 4.23 7.86
N PRO A 140 -2.98 4.73 8.58
CA PRO A 140 -3.99 5.60 7.98
C PRO A 140 -3.62 7.08 7.92
N THR A 141 -2.60 7.52 8.68
CA THR A 141 -2.30 8.94 8.92
C THR A 141 -3.46 9.70 9.58
N GLU A 142 -3.23 10.98 9.88
CA GLU A 142 -4.22 11.92 10.41
C GLU A 142 -5.14 12.52 9.35
N SER A 143 -4.72 12.47 8.08
CA SER A 143 -5.38 13.22 7.00
C SER A 143 -6.64 12.53 6.48
N GLU A 144 -6.78 11.23 6.74
CA GLU A 144 -7.92 10.46 6.26
C GLU A 144 -9.14 10.63 7.17
N PRO A 145 -10.30 11.02 6.62
CA PRO A 145 -11.51 11.21 7.40
C PRO A 145 -12.07 9.85 7.86
N LYS A 146 -12.81 9.84 8.97
CA LYS A 146 -13.35 8.61 9.56
C LYS A 146 -14.09 7.70 8.56
N HIS A 147 -14.86 8.27 7.63
CA HIS A 147 -15.61 7.48 6.66
C HIS A 147 -14.71 6.75 5.65
N GLU A 148 -13.49 7.26 5.38
CA GLU A 148 -12.48 6.56 4.59
C GLU A 148 -11.93 5.35 5.36
N LEU A 149 -11.61 5.56 6.64
CA LEU A 149 -11.16 4.50 7.56
C LEU A 149 -12.21 3.39 7.66
N ASP A 150 -13.48 3.77 7.78
CA ASP A 150 -14.61 2.84 7.80
C ASP A 150 -14.69 2.01 6.51
N ARG A 151 -14.58 2.64 5.34
CA ARG A 151 -14.61 1.92 4.06
C ARG A 151 -13.47 0.92 3.93
N PHE A 152 -12.25 1.28 4.37
CA PHE A 152 -11.12 0.37 4.36
C PHE A 152 -11.31 -0.79 5.34
N CYS A 153 -11.79 -0.51 6.56
CA CYS A 153 -12.13 -1.56 7.52
C CYS A 153 -13.23 -2.49 7.00
N ASP A 154 -14.28 -1.95 6.39
CA ASP A 154 -15.38 -2.72 5.82
C ASP A 154 -14.90 -3.58 4.65
N ALA A 155 -13.97 -3.07 3.81
CA ALA A 155 -13.33 -3.84 2.75
C ALA A 155 -12.57 -5.05 3.31
N LEU A 156 -11.73 -4.84 4.32
CA LEU A 156 -10.99 -5.93 4.96
C LEU A 156 -11.93 -6.92 5.65
N ILE A 157 -12.99 -6.46 6.32
CA ILE A 157 -13.97 -7.35 6.95
C ILE A 157 -14.71 -8.19 5.89
N ALA A 158 -15.10 -7.59 4.77
CA ALA A 158 -15.70 -8.32 3.65
C ALA A 158 -14.72 -9.34 3.06
N ILE A 159 -13.46 -8.98 2.87
CA ILE A 159 -12.40 -9.90 2.45
C ILE A 159 -12.23 -11.03 3.48
N ARG A 160 -12.30 -10.74 4.79
CA ARG A 160 -12.25 -11.79 5.82
C ARG A 160 -13.38 -12.80 5.66
N HIS A 161 -14.59 -12.34 5.30
CA HIS A 161 -15.72 -13.23 5.02
C HIS A 161 -15.47 -14.06 3.75
N GLU A 162 -14.95 -13.48 2.66
CA GLU A 162 -14.53 -14.25 1.46
C GLU A 162 -13.51 -15.34 1.85
N ILE A 163 -12.55 -15.04 2.74
CA ILE A 163 -11.61 -16.04 3.28
C ILE A 163 -12.37 -17.11 4.07
N THR A 164 -13.35 -16.75 4.92
CA THR A 164 -14.16 -17.72 5.67
C THR A 164 -14.94 -18.65 4.74
N GLU A 165 -15.44 -18.15 3.61
CA GLU A 165 -16.14 -18.98 2.61
C GLU A 165 -15.20 -19.97 1.92
N VAL A 166 -13.92 -19.64 1.77
CA VAL A 166 -12.90 -20.61 1.32
C VAL A 166 -12.55 -21.60 2.45
N GLU A 167 -12.44 -21.12 3.70
CA GLU A 167 -12.17 -21.95 4.88
C GLU A 167 -13.23 -23.04 5.09
N ASN A 168 -14.50 -22.69 4.90
CA ASN A 168 -15.64 -23.59 5.11
C ASN A 168 -16.04 -24.39 3.85
N GLY A 169 -15.42 -24.12 2.70
CA GLY A 169 -15.67 -24.81 1.43
C GLY A 169 -16.88 -24.32 0.63
N SER A 170 -17.45 -23.15 0.95
CA SER A 170 -18.51 -22.52 0.16
C SER A 170 -18.00 -21.90 -1.14
N LEU A 171 -16.76 -21.38 -1.13
CA LEU A 171 -16.03 -20.97 -2.33
C LEU A 171 -14.94 -21.99 -2.67
N ASP A 172 -14.72 -22.19 -3.96
CA ASP A 172 -13.65 -23.06 -4.44
C ASP A 172 -12.27 -22.50 -4.03
N LYS A 173 -11.31 -23.37 -3.71
CA LYS A 173 -9.99 -22.97 -3.20
C LYS A 173 -9.09 -22.30 -4.25
N VAL A 174 -9.30 -22.61 -5.53
CA VAL A 174 -8.49 -22.14 -6.64
C VAL A 174 -9.23 -21.12 -7.52
N ASP A 175 -10.55 -21.25 -7.65
CA ASP A 175 -11.41 -20.32 -8.38
C ASP A 175 -12.33 -19.52 -7.44
N ASN A 176 -11.80 -18.42 -6.91
CA ASN A 176 -12.53 -17.51 -6.04
C ASN A 176 -12.09 -16.05 -6.27
N PRO A 177 -12.82 -15.06 -5.73
CA PRO A 177 -12.49 -13.66 -5.95
C PRO A 177 -11.07 -13.28 -5.49
N LEU A 178 -10.55 -13.87 -4.41
CA LEU A 178 -9.21 -13.58 -3.88
C LEU A 178 -8.10 -14.07 -4.82
N LYS A 179 -8.26 -15.26 -5.39
CA LYS A 179 -7.29 -15.85 -6.32
C LYS A 179 -7.27 -15.19 -7.69
N ASN A 180 -8.43 -14.78 -8.16
CA ASN A 180 -8.59 -14.17 -9.48
C ASN A 180 -8.42 -12.64 -9.48
N ALA A 181 -8.35 -12.01 -8.31
CA ALA A 181 -8.08 -10.58 -8.21
C ALA A 181 -6.68 -10.20 -8.75
N PRO A 182 -6.54 -9.00 -9.34
CA PRO A 182 -7.58 -7.99 -9.54
C PRO A 182 -8.42 -8.24 -10.82
N HIS A 183 -9.67 -7.80 -10.82
CA HIS A 183 -10.60 -7.97 -11.94
C HIS A 183 -10.64 -6.71 -12.82
N THR A 184 -10.15 -6.83 -14.05
CA THR A 184 -10.17 -5.74 -15.04
C THR A 184 -11.57 -5.53 -15.63
N SER A 185 -11.79 -4.37 -16.25
CA SER A 185 -13.06 -4.10 -16.96
C SER A 185 -13.30 -5.13 -18.06
N ALA A 186 -12.27 -5.47 -18.85
CA ALA A 186 -12.36 -6.45 -19.94
C ALA A 186 -12.82 -7.83 -19.46
N VAL A 187 -12.32 -8.31 -18.31
CA VAL A 187 -12.73 -9.59 -17.72
C VAL A 187 -14.19 -9.54 -17.27
N VAL A 188 -14.61 -8.44 -16.63
CA VAL A 188 -15.95 -8.28 -16.08
C VAL A 188 -17.01 -8.05 -17.16
N THR A 189 -16.66 -7.42 -18.28
CA THR A 189 -17.58 -7.14 -19.39
C THR A 189 -17.52 -8.18 -20.51
N ALA A 190 -16.71 -9.24 -20.38
CA ALA A 190 -16.67 -10.32 -21.35
C ALA A 190 -18.07 -10.94 -21.56
N ASN A 191 -18.30 -11.59 -22.71
CA ASN A 191 -19.58 -12.27 -22.94
C ASN A 191 -19.71 -13.50 -22.03
N GLU A 192 -18.63 -14.27 -21.91
CA GLU A 192 -18.57 -15.47 -21.08
C GLU A 192 -18.11 -15.15 -19.65
N TRP A 193 -18.49 -16.00 -18.70
CA TRP A 193 -18.05 -15.90 -17.31
C TRP A 193 -17.92 -17.30 -16.73
N ALA A 194 -16.68 -17.78 -16.62
CA ALA A 194 -16.38 -19.16 -16.23
C ALA A 194 -16.08 -19.32 -14.73
N HIS A 195 -16.41 -18.32 -13.90
CA HIS A 195 -16.12 -18.33 -12.47
C HIS A 195 -17.33 -18.76 -11.63
N GLY A 196 -17.06 -19.42 -10.50
CA GLY A 196 -18.08 -19.85 -9.53
C GLY A 196 -18.74 -18.73 -8.71
N TYR A 197 -18.31 -17.48 -8.86
CA TYR A 197 -18.84 -16.29 -8.18
C TYR A 197 -19.33 -15.26 -9.20
N SER A 198 -20.16 -14.29 -8.79
CA SER A 198 -20.75 -13.34 -9.75
C SER A 198 -19.80 -12.21 -10.17
N ARG A 199 -20.06 -11.61 -11.34
CA ARG A 199 -19.41 -10.34 -11.77
C ARG A 199 -19.62 -9.20 -10.78
N GLN A 200 -20.77 -9.16 -10.12
CA GLN A 200 -21.08 -8.20 -9.07
C GLN A 200 -20.11 -8.38 -7.89
N THR A 201 -19.92 -9.61 -7.42
CA THR A 201 -18.93 -9.95 -6.39
C THR A 201 -17.53 -9.56 -6.83
N ALA A 202 -17.18 -9.81 -8.10
CA ALA A 202 -15.86 -9.48 -8.64
C ALA A 202 -15.56 -7.98 -8.62
N ALA A 203 -16.47 -7.15 -9.18
CA ALA A 203 -16.18 -5.75 -9.48
C ALA A 203 -16.81 -4.73 -8.52
N PHE A 204 -17.89 -5.08 -7.84
CA PHE A 204 -18.69 -4.18 -7.00
C PHE A 204 -19.05 -4.85 -5.66
N PRO A 205 -18.05 -5.30 -4.88
CA PRO A 205 -18.28 -6.12 -3.68
C PRO A 205 -18.97 -5.37 -2.53
N LEU A 206 -18.89 -4.03 -2.49
CA LEU A 206 -19.58 -3.18 -1.52
C LEU A 206 -20.27 -2.00 -2.21
N PRO A 207 -21.36 -1.45 -1.64
CA PRO A 207 -22.14 -0.39 -2.29
C PRO A 207 -21.33 0.86 -2.69
N TYR A 208 -20.34 1.26 -1.88
CA TYR A 208 -19.52 2.44 -2.19
C TYR A 208 -18.67 2.27 -3.46
N VAL A 209 -18.33 1.04 -3.84
CA VAL A 209 -17.54 0.74 -5.04
C VAL A 209 -18.35 1.04 -6.31
N ALA A 210 -19.67 0.82 -6.26
CA ALA A 210 -20.56 1.11 -7.37
C ALA A 210 -20.74 2.61 -7.61
N ALA A 211 -20.59 3.44 -6.57
CA ALA A 211 -20.68 4.89 -6.70
C ALA A 211 -19.47 5.47 -7.46
N TYR A 212 -18.27 4.95 -7.21
CA TYR A 212 -17.02 5.41 -7.84
C TYR A 212 -16.09 4.23 -8.12
N LYS A 213 -16.20 3.62 -9.30
CA LYS A 213 -15.38 2.47 -9.67
C LYS A 213 -14.04 2.92 -10.27
N PHE A 214 -12.95 2.57 -9.59
CA PHE A 214 -11.61 2.56 -10.16
C PHE A 214 -11.32 1.17 -10.74
N TRP A 215 -10.87 1.10 -12.00
CA TRP A 215 -10.59 -0.16 -12.69
C TRP A 215 -9.10 -0.51 -12.65
N PRO A 216 -8.73 -1.71 -12.20
CA PRO A 216 -7.42 -2.28 -12.48
C PRO A 216 -7.19 -2.35 -14.00
N SER A 217 -6.08 -1.80 -14.48
CA SER A 217 -5.77 -1.74 -15.92
C SER A 217 -5.29 -3.07 -16.49
N VAL A 218 -4.72 -3.93 -15.65
CA VAL A 218 -4.23 -5.26 -16.00
C VAL A 218 -4.60 -6.27 -14.91
N GLY A 219 -4.61 -7.56 -15.28
CA GLY A 219 -4.78 -8.65 -14.33
C GLY A 219 -3.56 -8.82 -13.42
N ARG A 220 -3.53 -9.91 -12.67
CA ARG A 220 -2.41 -10.19 -11.75
C ARG A 220 -1.10 -10.34 -12.52
N VAL A 221 -0.11 -9.54 -12.14
CA VAL A 221 1.25 -9.59 -12.71
C VAL A 221 1.92 -10.92 -12.39
N ASN A 222 2.67 -11.47 -13.35
CA ASN A 222 3.51 -12.65 -13.15
C ASN A 222 4.95 -12.22 -12.83
N ASP A 223 5.22 -12.03 -11.55
CA ASP A 223 6.51 -11.54 -11.06
C ASP A 223 7.68 -12.42 -11.55
N SER A 224 7.54 -13.74 -11.42
CA SER A 224 8.59 -14.71 -11.80
C SER A 224 8.92 -14.72 -13.29
N HIS A 225 8.00 -14.31 -14.16
CA HIS A 225 8.25 -14.29 -15.60
C HIS A 225 9.15 -13.10 -15.97
N GLY A 226 8.89 -11.91 -15.42
CA GLY A 226 9.70 -10.72 -15.69
C GLY A 226 11.17 -10.91 -15.30
N ASP A 227 11.43 -11.57 -14.17
CA ASP A 227 12.79 -11.86 -13.72
C ASP A 227 13.52 -12.85 -14.64
N ARG A 228 12.79 -13.80 -15.24
CA ARG A 228 13.35 -14.81 -16.16
C ARG A 228 13.50 -14.29 -17.59
N ALA A 229 12.69 -13.31 -17.99
CA ALA A 229 12.65 -12.71 -19.32
C ALA A 229 12.82 -11.19 -19.21
N LEU A 230 14.02 -10.77 -18.81
CA LEU A 230 14.30 -9.38 -18.47
C LEU A 230 14.30 -8.46 -19.70
N ILE A 231 13.25 -7.65 -19.83
CA ILE A 231 13.10 -6.62 -20.87
C ILE A 231 12.93 -5.27 -20.18
N CYS A 232 13.98 -4.44 -20.18
CA CYS A 232 14.04 -3.15 -19.46
C CYS A 232 14.01 -1.93 -20.39
N ALA A 233 13.71 -2.12 -21.67
CA ALA A 233 13.49 -1.07 -22.65
C ALA A 233 12.16 -1.32 -23.34
N CYS A 234 11.62 -0.31 -24.02
CA CYS A 234 10.39 -0.49 -24.80
C CYS A 234 10.59 -1.64 -25.81
N PRO A 235 9.70 -2.65 -25.84
CA PRO A 235 9.64 -3.61 -26.93
C PRO A 235 9.63 -2.93 -28.32
N PRO A 236 10.03 -3.66 -29.38
CA PRO A 236 9.90 -3.17 -30.76
C PRO A 236 8.46 -2.75 -31.06
N ILE A 237 8.28 -1.74 -31.91
CA ILE A 237 6.95 -1.19 -32.22
C ILE A 237 6.01 -2.26 -32.80
N GLU A 238 6.58 -3.22 -33.52
CA GLU A 238 5.91 -4.36 -34.13
C GLU A 238 5.12 -5.19 -33.11
N SER A 239 5.63 -5.31 -31.88
CA SER A 239 4.97 -6.07 -30.80
C SER A 239 3.67 -5.43 -30.31
N TYR A 240 3.50 -4.12 -30.49
CA TYR A 240 2.25 -3.42 -30.15
C TYR A 240 1.23 -3.50 -31.29
N MET A 241 1.68 -3.61 -32.54
CA MET A 241 0.82 -3.67 -33.73
C MET A 241 0.00 -4.98 -33.78
N GLU A 242 0.55 -6.09 -33.28
CA GLU A 242 -0.19 -7.36 -33.20
C GLU A 242 -1.33 -7.33 -32.18
N THR A 243 -1.25 -6.45 -31.17
CA THR A 243 -2.24 -6.37 -30.08
C THR A 243 -3.54 -5.68 -30.53
N GLU A 244 -3.48 -4.73 -31.47
CA GLU A 244 -4.67 -4.08 -32.04
C GLU A 244 -5.51 -5.02 -32.91
N MET A 245 -4.89 -5.98 -33.60
CA MET A 245 -5.59 -6.94 -34.46
C MET A 245 -6.41 -7.99 -33.68
N LEU A 246 -6.14 -8.18 -32.38
CA LEU A 246 -6.92 -9.06 -31.50
C LEU A 246 -8.01 -8.30 -30.71
N ALA A 247 -7.99 -6.97 -30.72
CA ALA A 247 -8.97 -6.13 -30.02
C ALA A 247 -10.15 -5.70 -30.90
N TYR A 248 -10.11 -5.96 -32.21
CA TYR A 248 -11.20 -5.73 -33.16
C TYR A 248 -11.34 -6.90 -34.14
N PRO A 249 -12.38 -7.76 -34.00
CA PRO A 249 -12.98 -8.40 -35.16
C PRO A 249 -13.81 -7.39 -35.98
#